data_AF-A0A316PMS4-F1
#
_entry.id   AF-A0A316PMS4-F1
#
_cell.length_a   1.000
_cell.length_b   1.000
_cell.length_c   1.000
_cell.angle_alpha   90.00
_cell.angle_beta   90.00
_cell.angle_gamma   90.00
#
_symmetry.space_group_name_H-M   'P 1'
#
loop_
_entity.id
_entity.type
_entity.pdbx_description
1 polymer ?
#
loop_
_entity_poly.entity_id
_entity_poly.type
_entity_poly.pdbx_seq_one_letter_code
_entity_poly.pdbx_strand_id
1 'polypeptide(L)'
;MAKMKLVGTVTTEEKNEIQQLFERRNGLNELAKILSVDNAELYEKLVKDLGETKTKFQAWWSRMSSKYQWESIEEGNWEINFDTCEIYLITD
;
A
#
# COMPACT_ATOMS: atom_id res chain seq x y z
N MET A 1 -7.15 -16.34 15.66
CA MET A 1 -5.84 -15.75 16.01
C MET A 1 -5.20 -15.54 14.66
N ALA A 2 -4.91 -14.30 14.30
CA ALA A 2 -4.34 -14.01 12.99
C ALA A 2 -3.10 -14.88 12.76
N LYS A 3 -3.11 -15.68 11.69
CA LYS A 3 -1.95 -16.45 11.25
C LYS A 3 -1.16 -15.60 10.27
N MET A 4 0.14 -15.56 10.48
CA MET A 4 1.09 -14.87 9.62
C MET A 4 2.02 -15.91 8.99
N LYS A 5 2.15 -15.88 7.67
CA LYS A 5 3.04 -16.78 6.92
C LYS A 5 3.94 -15.97 6.01
N LEU A 6 5.26 -16.19 6.08
CA LEU A 6 6.20 -15.62 5.13
C LEU A 6 5.95 -16.25 3.74
N VAL A 7 5.63 -15.43 2.75
CA VAL A 7 5.32 -15.87 1.38
C VAL A 7 6.30 -15.34 0.34
N GLY A 8 7.18 -14.41 0.71
CA GLY A 8 8.24 -13.95 -0.17
C GLY A 8 9.10 -12.85 0.43
N THR A 9 10.02 -12.37 -0.39
CA THR A 9 10.89 -11.22 -0.11
C THR A 9 11.02 -10.42 -1.40
N VAL A 10 11.01 -9.08 -1.30
CA VAL A 10 11.24 -8.17 -2.44
C VAL A 10 12.64 -7.57 -2.37
N THR A 11 13.11 -6.96 -3.46
CA THR A 11 14.38 -6.21 -3.38
C THR A 11 14.19 -4.90 -2.61
N THR A 12 15.30 -4.31 -2.16
CA THR A 12 15.28 -3.00 -1.51
C THR A 12 14.67 -1.92 -2.40
N GLU A 13 14.93 -1.95 -3.71
CA GLU A 13 14.37 -1.00 -4.68
C GLU A 13 12.85 -1.14 -4.77
N GLU A 14 12.35 -2.37 -4.85
CA GLU A 14 10.92 -2.66 -4.90
C GLU A 14 10.23 -2.27 -3.59
N LYS A 15 10.85 -2.58 -2.44
CA LYS A 15 10.39 -2.13 -1.12
C LYS A 15 10.32 -0.61 -1.05
N ASN A 16 11.36 0.09 -1.53
CA ASN A 16 11.40 1.54 -1.51
C ASN A 16 10.31 2.16 -2.38
N GLU A 17 9.95 1.53 -3.51
CA GLU A 17 8.84 1.95 -4.36
C GLU A 17 7.50 1.95 -3.59
N ILE A 18 7.17 0.84 -2.92
CA ILE A 18 5.91 0.74 -2.16
C ILE A 18 5.94 1.57 -0.87
N GLN A 19 7.11 1.74 -0.26
CA GLN A 19 7.30 2.59 0.91
C GLN A 19 6.99 4.06 0.58
N GLN A 20 7.47 4.58 -0.55
CA GLN A 20 7.15 5.94 -1.00
C GLN A 20 5.64 6.14 -1.23
N LEU A 21 4.96 5.13 -1.79
CA LEU A 21 3.51 5.17 -1.98
C LEU A 21 2.76 5.13 -0.63
N PHE A 22 3.24 4.33 0.33
CA PHE A 22 2.70 4.27 1.68
C PHE A 22 2.82 5.61 2.40
N GLU A 23 4.01 6.21 2.39
CA GLU A 23 4.29 7.52 3.00
C GLU A 23 3.45 8.63 2.36
N ARG A 24 3.37 8.66 1.02
CA ARG A 24 2.49 9.60 0.29
C ARG A 24 1.03 9.43 0.70
N ARG A 25 0.52 8.20 0.76
CA ARG A 25 -0.85 7.90 1.17
C ARG A 25 -1.13 8.41 2.59
N ASN A 26 -0.20 8.19 3.52
CA ASN A 26 -0.33 8.67 4.89
C ASN A 26 -0.35 10.20 4.95
N GLY A 27 0.56 10.87 4.23
CA GLY A 27 0.57 12.34 4.13
C GLY A 27 -0.74 12.91 3.59
N LEU A 28 -1.31 12.31 2.54
CA LEU A 28 -2.61 12.72 1.99
C LEU A 28 -3.76 12.46 2.98
N ASN A 29 -3.74 11.34 3.71
CA ASN A 29 -4.75 11.05 4.73
C ASN A 29 -4.69 12.04 5.90
N GLU A 30 -3.50 12.44 6.36
CA GLU A 30 -3.37 13.48 7.38
C GLU A 30 -3.83 14.84 6.85
N LEU A 31 -3.52 15.17 5.59
CA LEU A 31 -4.01 16.39 4.96
C LEU A 31 -5.55 16.41 4.87
N ALA A 32 -6.18 15.26 4.59
CA ALA A 32 -7.63 15.13 4.54
C ALA A 32 -8.33 15.45 5.87
N LYS A 33 -7.66 15.24 7.01
CA LYS A 33 -8.23 15.55 8.33
C LYS A 33 -8.27 17.05 8.63
N ILE A 34 -7.38 17.84 8.02
CA ILE A 34 -7.23 19.27 8.30
C ILE A 34 -7.75 20.16 7.18
N LEU A 35 -7.96 19.61 5.98
CA LEU A 35 -8.43 20.37 4.84
C LEU A 35 -9.94 20.62 4.95
N SER A 36 -10.33 21.90 4.97
CA SER A 36 -11.75 22.26 4.88
C SER A 36 -12.29 22.00 3.47
N VAL A 37 -13.49 21.44 3.40
CA VAL A 37 -14.28 21.29 2.17
C VAL A 37 -14.63 22.63 1.50
N ASP A 38 -14.52 23.74 2.24
CA ASP A 38 -14.76 25.09 1.70
C ASP A 38 -13.68 25.52 0.68
N ASN A 39 -12.54 24.82 0.64
CA ASN A 39 -11.53 24.99 -0.40
C ASN A 39 -11.67 23.91 -1.46
N ALA A 40 -12.70 24.06 -2.31
CA ALA A 40 -13.10 23.07 -3.30
C ALA A 40 -11.96 22.63 -4.25
N GLU A 41 -11.11 23.57 -4.69
CA GLU A 41 -9.97 23.26 -5.57
C GLU A 41 -8.94 22.35 -4.88
N LEU A 42 -8.56 22.67 -3.64
CA LEU A 42 -7.64 21.83 -2.88
C LEU A 42 -8.25 20.48 -2.53
N TYR A 43 -9.56 20.44 -2.23
CA TYR A 43 -10.27 19.21 -1.93
C TYR A 43 -10.32 18.28 -3.15
N GLU A 44 -10.67 18.81 -4.33
CA GLU A 44 -10.68 18.05 -5.59
C GLU A 44 -9.28 17.48 -5.90
N LYS A 45 -8.24 18.31 -5.77
CA LYS A 45 -6.85 17.87 -5.96
C LYS A 45 -6.47 16.75 -4.98
N LEU A 46 -6.83 16.89 -3.70
CA LEU A 46 -6.57 15.87 -2.69
C LEU A 46 -7.27 14.55 -3.01
N VAL A 47 -8.55 14.59 -3.40
CA VAL A 47 -9.31 13.39 -3.80
C VAL A 47 -8.66 12.71 -5.00
N LYS A 48 -8.25 13.49 -6.01
CA LYS A 48 -7.53 12.97 -7.18
C LYS A 48 -6.21 12.31 -6.77
N ASP A 49 -5.40 12.99 -5.96
CA ASP A 49 -4.10 12.48 -5.50
C ASP A 49 -4.25 11.20 -4.65
N LEU A 50 -5.28 11.11 -3.81
CA LEU A 50 -5.62 9.89 -3.07
C LEU A 50 -5.99 8.74 -4.01
N GLY A 51 -6.82 8.99 -5.02
CA GLY A 51 -7.22 8.00 -6.02
C GLY A 51 -6.05 7.47 -6.85
N GLU A 52 -5.18 8.37 -7.32
CA GLU A 52 -3.96 7.99 -8.06
C GLU A 52 -2.99 7.18 -7.18
N THR A 53 -2.78 7.62 -5.93
CA THR A 53 -1.88 6.94 -5.00
C THR A 53 -2.41 5.55 -4.64
N LYS A 54 -3.72 5.42 -4.40
CA LYS A 54 -4.36 4.12 -4.14
C LYS A 54 -4.22 3.16 -5.31
N THR A 55 -4.43 3.64 -6.54
CA THR A 55 -4.29 2.83 -7.76
C THR A 55 -2.85 2.33 -7.94
N LYS A 56 -1.85 3.21 -7.76
CA LYS A 56 -0.43 2.83 -7.85
C LYS A 56 -0.03 1.84 -6.75
N PHE A 57 -0.52 2.05 -5.53
CA PHE A 57 -0.27 1.16 -4.39
C PHE A 57 -0.80 -0.25 -4.67
N GLN A 58 -2.03 -0.38 -5.16
CA GLN A 58 -2.61 -1.68 -5.54
C GLN A 58 -1.90 -2.31 -6.74
N ALA A 59 -1.53 -1.51 -7.75
CA ALA A 59 -0.80 -2.00 -8.91
C ALA A 59 0.56 -2.60 -8.53
N TRP A 60 1.26 -2.02 -7.54
CA TRP A 60 2.49 -2.59 -7.02
C TRP A 60 2.27 -3.98 -6.41
N TRP A 61 1.26 -4.14 -5.55
CA TRP A 61 0.91 -5.43 -4.94
C TRP A 61 0.59 -6.48 -6.00
N SER A 62 -0.26 -6.15 -6.97
CA SER A 62 -0.61 -7.06 -8.06
C SER A 62 0.58 -7.43 -8.93
N ARG A 63 1.48 -6.47 -9.21
CA ARG A 63 2.68 -6.72 -10.01
C ARG A 63 3.66 -7.63 -9.27
N MET A 64 3.90 -7.38 -7.99
CA MET A 64 4.87 -8.16 -7.22
C MET A 64 4.36 -9.55 -6.86
N SER A 65 3.09 -9.68 -6.49
CA SER A 65 2.50 -11.01 -6.24
C SER A 65 2.51 -11.87 -7.50
N SER A 66 2.24 -11.28 -8.67
CA SER A 66 2.37 -11.97 -9.96
C SER A 66 3.83 -12.27 -10.31
N LYS A 67 4.77 -11.36 -10.08
CA LYS A 67 6.20 -11.59 -10.37
C LYS A 67 6.78 -12.74 -9.54
N TYR A 68 6.47 -12.76 -8.25
CA TYR A 68 7.05 -13.70 -7.29
C TYR A 68 6.14 -14.89 -6.98
N GLN A 69 4.94 -14.94 -7.57
CA GLN A 69 3.95 -15.99 -7.39
C GLN A 69 3.61 -16.22 -5.91
N TRP A 70 3.36 -15.13 -5.16
CA TRP A 70 3.03 -15.22 -3.75
C TRP A 70 1.73 -16.00 -3.54
N GLU A 71 1.73 -16.83 -2.51
CA GLU A 71 0.52 -17.49 -2.04
C GLU A 71 -0.54 -16.45 -1.64
N SER A 72 -1.78 -16.67 -2.08
CA SER A 72 -2.96 -15.89 -1.71
C SER A 72 -4.09 -16.83 -1.30
N ILE A 73 -5.00 -16.30 -0.47
CA ILE A 73 -6.27 -16.93 -0.15
C ILE A 73 -7.37 -15.87 -0.22
N GLU A 74 -8.63 -16.29 -0.36
CA GLU A 74 -9.77 -15.41 -0.64
C GLU A 74 -10.01 -14.34 0.44
N GLU A 75 -9.74 -14.65 1.71
CA GLU A 75 -9.88 -13.72 2.85
C GLU A 75 -8.52 -13.27 3.42
N GLY A 76 -7.44 -13.43 2.64
CA GLY A 76 -6.08 -13.13 3.06
C GLY A 76 -5.63 -11.76 2.56
N ASN A 77 -4.71 -11.14 3.31
CA ASN A 77 -4.06 -9.90 2.90
C ASN A 77 -2.55 -10.07 2.91
N TRP A 78 -1.86 -9.37 2.00
CA TRP A 78 -0.40 -9.27 2.07
C TRP A 78 0.02 -8.07 2.90
N GLU A 79 1.06 -8.27 3.69
CA GLU A 79 1.75 -7.22 4.42
C GLU A 79 3.25 -7.26 4.10
N ILE A 80 3.90 -6.11 4.13
CA ILE A 80 5.35 -5.97 3.94
C ILE A 80 5.98 -5.50 5.24
N ASN A 81 7.08 -6.14 5.62
CA ASN A 81 8.01 -5.59 6.61
C ASN A 81 9.02 -4.69 5.89
N PHE A 82 8.95 -3.38 6.13
CA PHE A 82 9.81 -2.39 5.48
C PHE A 82 11.28 -2.46 5.92
N ASP A 83 11.57 -3.07 7.06
CA ASP A 83 12.94 -3.24 7.57
C ASP A 83 13.62 -4.47 6.96
N THR A 84 12.88 -5.56 6.74
CA THR A 84 13.43 -6.85 6.28
C THR A 84 13.12 -7.18 4.82
N CYS A 85 12.26 -6.39 4.17
CA CYS A 85 11.73 -6.64 2.81
C CYS A 85 10.89 -7.93 2.69
N GLU A 86 10.50 -8.52 3.82
CA GLU A 86 9.69 -9.74 3.87
C GLU A 86 8.22 -9.44 3.60
N ILE A 87 7.57 -10.36 2.88
CA ILE A 87 6.15 -10.31 2.54
C ILE A 87 5.44 -11.43 3.27
N TYR A 88 4.39 -11.07 4.00
CA TYR A 88 3.58 -11.99 4.77
C TYR A 88 2.18 -12.09 4.21
N LEU A 89 1.62 -13.29 4.20
CA LEU A 89 0.19 -13.52 4.07
C LEU A 89 -0.41 -13.58 5.49
N ILE A 90 -1.39 -12.71 5.73
CA ILE A 90 -2.14 -12.60 6.97
C ILE A 90 -3.55 -13.15 6.75
N THR A 91 -4.01 -14.03 7.66
CA THR A 91 -5.33 -14.65 7.64
C THR A 91 -5.92 -14.62 9.05
N ASP A 92 -7.22 -14.39 9.23
CA ASP A 92 -7.86 -14.32 10.56
C ASP A 92 -7.97 -15.67 11.31
#